data_AF-A0A2E9Y7Q6-F1
#
_entry.id   AF-A0A2E9Y7Q6-F1
#
_cell.length_a   1.000
_cell.length_b   1.000
_cell.length_c   1.000
_cell.angle_alpha   90.00
_cell.angle_beta   90.00
_cell.angle_gamma   90.00
#
_symmetry.space_group_name_H-M   'P 1'
#
loop_
_entity.id
_entity.type
_entity.pdbx_description
1 polymer ?
#
loop_
_entity_poly.entity_id
_entity_poly.type
_entity_poly.pdbx_seq_one_letter_code
_entity_poly.pdbx_strand_id
1 'polypeptide(L)'
;MHQNARLTPKGRELLIHRLERGEHPEDVACAMGVSVRTVYKWRRRFRKEGLAALQDRSSKPHCSPAKTNGHTGSMIIGMLSRRLDMLKESRQEAAAGHCRCVLVLEVVVDGFGSRAALQQFAG
;
A
#
# COMPACT_ATOMS: atom_id res chain seq x y z
N MET A 1 -10.05 0.78 -2.62
CA MET A 1 -10.21 -0.47 -1.86
C MET A 1 -8.94 -1.27 -1.97
N HIS A 2 -8.34 -1.72 -0.86
CA HIS A 2 -7.19 -2.63 -0.90
C HIS A 2 -7.63 -4.04 -0.50
N GLN A 3 -6.87 -5.05 -0.90
CA GLN A 3 -7.19 -6.47 -0.69
C GLN A 3 -7.48 -6.82 0.79
N ASN A 4 -6.85 -6.11 1.73
CA ASN A 4 -7.00 -6.34 3.17
C ASN A 4 -8.12 -5.51 3.84
N ALA A 5 -8.94 -4.79 3.06
CA ALA A 5 -10.00 -3.95 3.62
C ALA A 5 -11.17 -4.83 4.12
N ARG A 6 -11.32 -4.96 5.46
CA ARG A 6 -12.37 -5.78 6.08
C ARG A 6 -13.80 -5.29 5.80
N LEU A 7 -13.99 -3.99 5.50
CA LEU A 7 -15.29 -3.46 5.03
C LEU A 7 -15.14 -2.64 3.76
N THR A 8 -15.60 -3.20 2.65
CA THR A 8 -15.94 -2.46 1.44
C THR A 8 -17.21 -1.60 1.66
N PRO A 9 -17.52 -0.63 0.80
CA PRO A 9 -18.74 0.18 0.90
C PRO A 9 -19.98 -0.71 0.86
N LYS A 10 -19.98 -1.71 -0.03
CA LYS A 10 -21.01 -2.74 -0.09
C LYS A 10 -21.14 -3.52 1.22
N GLY A 11 -20.02 -3.85 1.87
CA GLY A 11 -20.04 -4.48 3.20
C GLY A 11 -20.67 -3.59 4.28
N ARG A 12 -20.55 -2.26 4.18
CA ARG A 12 -21.20 -1.33 5.13
C ARG A 12 -22.69 -1.22 4.87
N GLU A 13 -23.10 -1.24 3.61
CA GLU A 13 -24.52 -1.29 3.24
C GLU A 13 -25.18 -2.55 3.81
N LEU A 14 -24.55 -3.71 3.63
CA LEU A 14 -25.04 -4.98 4.18
C LEU A 14 -25.15 -4.94 5.70
N LEU A 15 -24.15 -4.35 6.37
CA LEU A 15 -24.17 -4.14 7.82
C LEU A 15 -25.38 -3.31 8.25
N ILE A 16 -25.67 -2.19 7.58
CA ILE A 16 -26.85 -1.37 7.89
C ILE A 16 -28.15 -2.12 7.61
N HIS A 17 -28.23 -2.82 6.48
CA HIS A 17 -29.42 -3.59 6.11
C HIS A 17 -29.75 -4.68 7.13
N ARG A 18 -28.74 -5.39 7.67
CA ARG A 18 -28.92 -6.36 8.75
C ARG A 18 -29.45 -5.71 10.04
N LEU A 19 -28.93 -4.53 10.40
CA LEU A 19 -29.45 -3.77 11.54
C LEU A 19 -30.90 -3.31 11.34
N GLU A 20 -31.27 -2.91 10.12
CA GLU A 20 -32.63 -2.50 9.77
C GLU A 20 -33.62 -3.67 9.79
N ARG A 21 -33.14 -4.89 9.49
CA ARG A 21 -33.89 -6.14 9.67
C ARG A 21 -34.08 -6.55 11.13
N GLY A 22 -33.50 -5.81 12.08
CA GLY A 22 -33.65 -6.06 13.52
C GLY A 22 -32.61 -7.00 14.13
N GLU A 23 -31.56 -7.37 13.39
CA GLU A 23 -30.47 -8.19 13.95
C GLU A 23 -29.72 -7.41 15.05
N HIS A 24 -29.32 -8.11 16.11
CA HIS A 24 -28.57 -7.49 17.20
C HIS A 24 -27.17 -7.06 16.72
N PRO A 25 -26.65 -5.89 17.17
CA PRO A 25 -25.34 -5.39 16.74
C PRO A 25 -24.17 -6.36 16.97
N GLU A 26 -24.28 -7.23 17.96
CA GLU A 26 -23.31 -8.28 18.30
C GLU A 26 -23.29 -9.39 17.26
N ASP A 27 -24.46 -9.88 16.85
CA ASP A 27 -24.60 -10.89 15.80
C ASP A 27 -24.10 -10.36 14.45
N VAL A 28 -24.48 -9.12 14.12
CA VAL A 28 -24.00 -8.46 12.89
C VAL A 28 -22.47 -8.30 12.91
N ALA A 29 -21.90 -7.94 14.06
CA ALA A 29 -20.45 -7.81 14.23
C ALA A 29 -19.73 -9.15 14.03
N CYS A 30 -20.24 -10.21 14.66
CA CYS A 30 -19.74 -11.58 14.53
C CYS A 30 -19.78 -12.05 13.08
N ALA A 31 -20.94 -11.96 12.44
CA ALA A 31 -21.16 -12.42 11.07
C ALA A 31 -20.36 -11.63 10.01
N MET A 32 -19.94 -10.39 10.33
CA MET A 32 -19.13 -9.55 9.45
C MET A 32 -17.64 -9.54 9.82
N GLY A 33 -17.23 -10.26 10.87
CA GLY A 33 -15.83 -10.34 11.31
C GLY A 33 -15.25 -8.99 11.77
N VAL A 34 -16.08 -8.14 12.38
CA VAL A 34 -15.70 -6.80 12.88
C VAL A 34 -16.10 -6.59 14.33
N SER A 35 -15.52 -5.57 14.97
CA SER A 35 -15.92 -5.20 16.33
C SER A 35 -17.33 -4.58 16.36
N VAL A 36 -18.05 -4.77 17.46
CA VAL A 36 -19.35 -4.11 17.72
C VAL A 36 -19.21 -2.59 17.68
N ARG A 37 -18.07 -2.04 18.15
CA ARG A 37 -17.75 -0.60 18.03
C ARG A 37 -17.76 -0.13 16.57
N THR A 38 -17.29 -0.95 15.63
CA THR A 38 -17.35 -0.64 14.18
C THR A 38 -18.79 -0.57 13.70
N VAL A 39 -19.65 -1.49 14.15
CA VAL A 39 -21.08 -1.51 13.83
C VAL A 39 -21.75 -0.21 14.30
N TYR A 40 -21.57 0.17 15.57
CA TYR A 40 -22.14 1.41 16.10
C TYR A 40 -21.61 2.67 15.39
N LYS A 41 -20.32 2.71 15.04
CA LYS A 41 -19.74 3.81 14.27
C LYS A 41 -20.48 4.00 12.94
N TRP A 42 -20.68 2.92 12.18
CA TRP A 42 -21.35 2.98 10.90
C TRP A 42 -22.83 3.29 11.04
N ARG A 43 -23.53 2.69 12.02
CA ARG A 43 -24.93 3.03 12.34
C ARG A 43 -25.10 4.52 12.63
N ARG A 44 -24.22 5.11 13.45
CA ARG A 44 -24.27 6.54 13.78
C ARG A 44 -24.05 7.42 12.54
N ARG A 45 -23.11 7.06 11.67
CA ARG A 45 -22.84 7.80 10.44
C ARG A 45 -24.00 7.71 9.46
N PHE A 46 -24.56 6.52 9.27
CA PHE A 46 -25.73 6.30 8.42
C PHE A 46 -26.93 7.12 8.90
N ARG A 47 -27.20 7.17 10.22
CA ARG A 47 -28.27 8.00 10.77
C ARG A 47 -28.07 9.51 10.54
N LYS A 48 -26.83 9.98 10.37
CA LYS A 48 -26.51 11.40 10.18
C LYS A 48 -26.57 11.83 8.72
N GLU A 49 -26.03 11.02 7.82
CA GLU A 49 -25.76 11.42 6.43
C GLU A 49 -26.29 10.40 5.39
N GLY A 50 -27.02 9.36 5.83
CA GLY A 50 -27.61 8.35 4.96
C GLY A 50 -26.59 7.49 4.21
N LEU A 51 -26.93 7.08 2.99
CA LEU A 51 -26.09 6.22 2.14
C LEU A 51 -24.75 6.87 1.78
N ALA A 52 -24.70 8.20 1.64
CA ALA A 52 -23.45 8.93 1.37
C ALA A 52 -22.40 8.71 2.47
N ALA A 53 -22.85 8.51 3.71
CA ALA A 53 -21.97 8.27 4.85
C ALA A 53 -21.16 6.97 4.74
N LEU A 54 -21.63 6.01 3.93
CA LEU A 54 -21.04 4.69 3.78
C LEU A 54 -19.90 4.68 2.76
N GLN A 55 -19.72 5.73 1.98
CA GLN A 55 -18.61 5.82 1.03
C GLN A 55 -17.27 6.12 1.72
N ASP A 56 -16.18 5.80 1.03
CA ASP A 56 -14.84 6.14 1.50
C ASP A 56 -14.64 7.64 1.55
N ARG A 57 -14.28 8.13 2.73
CA ARG A 57 -13.75 9.47 2.89
C ARG A 57 -12.25 9.40 2.77
N SER A 58 -11.65 10.49 2.29
CA SER A 58 -10.22 10.66 2.35
C SER A 58 -9.74 10.48 3.80
N SER A 59 -8.90 9.48 4.04
CA SER A 59 -8.17 9.34 5.30
C SER A 59 -7.01 10.34 5.41
N LYS A 60 -6.79 11.13 4.36
CA LYS A 60 -5.68 12.09 4.32
C LYS A 60 -5.96 13.21 5.33
N PRO A 61 -5.00 13.55 6.19
CA PRO A 61 -5.17 14.65 7.13
C PRO A 61 -5.41 15.95 6.36
N HIS A 62 -6.30 16.80 6.88
CA HIS A 62 -6.60 18.10 6.29
C HIS A 62 -5.41 19.04 6.30
N CYS A 63 -4.53 18.90 7.30
CA CYS A 63 -3.29 19.66 7.41
C CYS A 63 -2.14 18.72 7.77
N SER A 64 -1.01 18.90 7.10
CA SER A 64 0.24 18.19 7.37
C SER A 64 1.35 19.24 7.50
N PRO A 65 1.57 19.80 8.70
CA PRO A 65 2.54 20.88 8.91
C PRO A 65 3.97 20.47 8.55
N ALA A 66 4.31 19.20 8.83
CA ALA A 66 5.59 18.60 8.49
C ALA A 66 5.63 18.01 7.07
N LYS A 67 4.83 18.53 6.12
CA LYS A 67 4.84 18.03 4.75
C LYS A 67 6.21 18.32 4.14
N THR A 68 6.91 17.26 3.76
CA THR A 68 8.16 17.36 3.00
C THR A 68 7.94 18.27 1.79
N ASN A 69 8.88 19.20 1.58
CA ASN A 69 8.83 20.12 0.46
C ASN A 69 8.74 19.33 -0.88
N GLY A 70 8.15 19.94 -1.91
CA GLY A 70 7.88 19.24 -3.18
C GLY A 70 9.15 18.75 -3.88
N HIS A 71 10.25 19.49 -3.75
CA HIS A 71 11.54 19.17 -4.37
C HIS A 71 12.18 17.92 -3.75
N THR A 72 12.33 17.88 -2.43
CA THR A 72 12.80 16.72 -1.65
C THR A 72 11.86 15.53 -1.84
N GLY A 73 10.55 15.73 -1.89
CA GLY A 73 9.60 14.67 -2.24
C GLY A 73 9.86 14.07 -3.62
N SER A 74 10.09 14.92 -4.63
CA SER A 74 10.44 14.48 -5.99
C SER A 74 11.75 13.70 -6.05
N MET A 75 12.79 14.19 -5.34
CA MET A 75 14.07 13.49 -5.24
C MET A 75 13.90 12.10 -4.62
N ILE A 76 13.15 11.98 -3.53
CA ILE A 76 12.87 10.70 -2.86
C ILE A 76 12.13 9.74 -3.82
N ILE A 77 11.10 10.21 -4.53
CA ILE A 77 10.38 9.39 -5.51
C ILE A 77 11.33 8.87 -6.58
N GLY A 78 12.18 9.73 -7.15
CA GLY A 78 13.17 9.32 -8.15
C GLY A 78 14.17 8.27 -7.63
N MET A 79 14.64 8.42 -6.39
CA MET A 79 15.51 7.42 -5.75
C MET A 79 14.80 6.08 -5.54
N LEU A 80 13.54 6.10 -5.11
CA LEU A 80 12.75 4.88 -4.89
C LEU A 80 12.39 4.17 -6.19
N SER A 81 12.04 4.91 -7.25
CA SER A 81 11.76 4.32 -8.57
C SER A 81 12.99 3.56 -9.09
N ARG A 82 14.17 4.19 -9.07
CA ARG A 82 15.44 3.54 -9.47
C ARG A 82 15.72 2.28 -8.67
N ARG A 83 15.56 2.34 -7.34
CA ARG A 83 15.76 1.17 -6.47
C ARG A 83 14.78 0.03 -6.80
N LEU A 84 13.53 0.35 -7.08
CA LEU A 84 12.53 -0.66 -7.46
C LEU A 84 12.82 -1.28 -8.81
N ASP A 85 13.33 -0.53 -9.78
CA ASP A 85 13.66 -1.05 -11.10
C ASP A 85 14.83 -2.04 -11.02
N MET A 86 15.89 -1.72 -10.26
CA MET A 86 16.97 -2.68 -9.97
C MET A 86 16.47 -3.97 -9.29
N LEU A 87 15.50 -3.86 -8.38
CA LEU A 87 14.90 -5.02 -7.71
C LEU A 87 14.01 -5.88 -8.63
N LYS A 88 13.43 -5.28 -9.68
CA LYS A 88 12.64 -6.02 -10.67
C LYS A 88 13.55 -6.76 -11.65
N GLU A 89 14.59 -6.09 -12.13
CA GLU A 89 15.60 -6.67 -13.03
C GLU A 89 16.24 -7.90 -12.39
N SER A 90 16.75 -7.76 -11.15
CA SER A 90 17.32 -8.89 -10.39
C SER A 90 16.31 -10.03 -10.13
N ARG A 91 15.01 -9.74 -9.96
CA ARG A 91 13.98 -10.79 -9.83
C ARG A 91 13.76 -11.53 -11.16
N GLN A 92 13.83 -10.83 -12.29
CA GLN A 92 13.68 -11.42 -13.62
C GLN A 92 14.87 -12.31 -13.99
N GLU A 93 16.09 -11.90 -13.62
CA GLU A 93 17.31 -12.71 -13.74
C GLU A 93 17.27 -13.97 -12.85
N ALA A 94 16.80 -13.84 -11.61
CA ALA A 94 16.61 -14.98 -10.71
C ALA A 94 15.54 -15.96 -11.23
N ALA A 95 14.49 -15.46 -11.91
CA ALA A 95 13.48 -16.29 -12.57
C ALA A 95 13.99 -16.99 -13.84
N ALA A 96 15.08 -16.49 -14.44
CA ALA A 96 15.76 -17.09 -15.59
C ALA A 96 16.75 -18.22 -15.19
N GLY A 97 16.81 -18.62 -13.92
CA GLY A 97 17.47 -19.85 -13.47
C GLY A 97 18.69 -19.69 -12.56
N HIS A 98 19.03 -18.47 -12.13
CA HIS A 98 20.15 -18.26 -11.19
C HIS A 98 19.66 -18.24 -9.74
N CYS A 99 20.22 -19.13 -8.92
CA CYS A 99 19.86 -19.24 -7.50
C CYS A 99 20.23 -17.95 -6.75
N ARG A 100 19.36 -17.49 -5.85
CA ARG A 100 19.45 -16.21 -5.12
C ARG A 100 20.76 -16.01 -4.34
N CYS A 101 21.52 -17.06 -4.06
CA CYS A 101 22.82 -16.98 -3.40
C CYS A 101 23.96 -16.43 -4.29
N VAL A 102 23.83 -16.44 -5.63
CA VAL A 102 24.92 -16.04 -6.54
C VAL A 102 24.97 -14.50 -6.73
N LEU A 103 23.83 -13.81 -6.75
CA LEU A 103 23.78 -12.37 -7.05
C LEU A 103 24.24 -11.43 -5.93
N VAL A 104 24.29 -11.86 -4.67
CA VAL A 104 24.69 -10.96 -3.56
C VAL A 104 26.19 -10.69 -3.57
N LEU A 105 27.00 -11.54 -4.21
CA LEU A 105 28.46 -11.38 -4.26
C LEU A 105 28.94 -10.44 -5.37
N GLU A 106 28.27 -10.36 -6.52
CA GLU A 106 28.69 -9.49 -7.64
C GLU A 106 28.32 -8.01 -7.40
N VAL A 107 27.19 -7.73 -6.75
CA VAL A 107 26.66 -6.36 -6.61
C VAL A 107 27.49 -5.47 -5.65
N VAL A 108 28.35 -6.06 -4.80
CA VAL A 108 29.22 -5.27 -3.92
C VAL A 108 30.46 -4.72 -4.65
N VAL A 109 30.81 -5.24 -5.84
CA VAL A 109 32.06 -4.86 -6.54
C VAL A 109 31.84 -3.81 -7.64
N ASP A 110 30.63 -3.62 -8.15
CA ASP A 110 30.35 -2.72 -9.29
C ASP A 110 29.85 -1.31 -8.90
N GLY A 111 29.95 -0.94 -7.61
CA GLY A 111 29.49 0.35 -7.09
C GLY A 111 30.42 1.55 -7.33
N PHE A 112 31.65 1.36 -7.82
CA PHE A 112 32.61 2.46 -8.01
C PHE A 112 33.55 2.19 -9.19
N GLY A 113 33.29 2.81 -10.34
CA GLY A 113 34.31 2.97 -11.39
C GLY A 113 33.82 2.68 -12.80
N SER A 114 33.60 3.75 -13.58
CA SER A 114 33.37 3.70 -15.02
C SER A 114 34.38 2.79 -15.73
N ARG A 115 33.86 1.81 -16.46
CA ARG A 115 34.59 0.81 -17.23
C ARG A 115 35.17 1.34 -18.57
N ALA A 116 35.58 2.62 -18.60
CA ALA A 116 35.93 3.34 -19.82
C ALA A 116 37.41 3.81 -19.90
N ALA A 117 38.28 3.44 -18.95
CA ALA A 117 39.63 4.02 -18.85
C ALA A 117 40.81 3.04 -19.07
N LEU A 118 40.61 1.78 -19.46
CA LEU A 118 41.71 0.80 -19.60
C LEU A 118 41.72 0.07 -20.96
N GLN A 119 41.69 0.82 -22.06
CA GLN A 119 41.95 0.28 -23.41
C GLN A 119 42.99 1.09 -24.20
N GLN A 120 43.99 1.70 -23.54
CA GLN A 120 45.01 2.51 -24.24
C GLN A 120 46.48 2.22 -23.91
N PHE A 121 46.80 1.12 -23.23
CA PHE A 121 48.19 0.67 -23.07
C PHE A 121 48.32 -0.86 -23.20
N ALA A 122 48.15 -1.36 -24.42
CA ALA A 122 48.67 -2.66 -24.86
C ALA A 122 48.62 -2.68 -26.41
N GLY A 123 49.76 -2.41 -27.04
CA GLY A 123 49.94 -2.41 -28.50
C GLY A 123 50.70 -1.19 -28.98
#